data_AF-A0A929JWF3-F1
#
_entry.id   AF-A0A929JWF3-F1
#
_cell.length_a   1.000
_cell.length_b   1.000
_cell.length_c   1.000
_cell.angle_alpha   90.00
_cell.angle_beta   90.00
_cell.angle_gamma   90.00
#
_symmetry.space_group_name_H-M   'P 1'
#
loop_
_entity.id
_entity.type
_entity.pdbx_description
1 polymer ?
#
loop_
_entity_poly.entity_id
_entity_poly.type
_entity_poly.pdbx_seq_one_letter_code
_entity_poly.pdbx_strand_id
1 'polypeptide(L)'
;MKTTKQLICLLLAGVTLFSACSKDNDETPAGAPTIEGLEVGSGNNLIAHPGNDLHIEAQVTAPGNVKDIVLEIHPETGSGWEVNTTYTDGYAGTKNTEFHEHIDVPADAATGHYHGHLKVTDQNGRVTEAEFELSVEADPTLPSVTGFEVGYGNDLHVEATVNAPNKIAQIAVEVHGNGFEKEVVYTDAAMVGQTTYNLHKHVDVAAAPAGHYHVHLKVVDQAGKEIEFEEHFDKP
;
A
#
# COMPACT_ATOMS: atom_id res chain seq x y z
N MET A 1 93.73 -36.99 -17.31
CA MET A 1 93.14 -38.14 -18.03
C MET A 1 91.63 -38.11 -17.84
N LYS A 2 90.90 -38.14 -18.96
CA LYS A 2 89.53 -38.66 -19.14
C LYS A 2 88.39 -37.85 -18.48
N THR A 3 87.74 -36.95 -19.24
CA THR A 3 86.58 -37.14 -20.16
C THR A 3 85.28 -36.72 -19.45
N THR A 4 84.63 -35.64 -19.89
CA THR A 4 83.42 -35.67 -20.78
C THR A 4 82.14 -35.69 -19.91
N LYS A 5 81.08 -34.90 -20.08
CA LYS A 5 80.36 -34.41 -21.27
C LYS A 5 79.48 -33.24 -20.83
N GLN A 6 79.33 -32.25 -21.71
CA GLN A 6 78.28 -31.23 -21.62
C GLN A 6 76.91 -31.89 -21.74
N LEU A 7 75.94 -31.45 -20.92
CA LEU A 7 74.53 -31.67 -21.19
C LEU A 7 73.82 -30.32 -21.20
N ILE A 8 73.39 -29.94 -22.39
CA ILE A 8 72.56 -28.78 -22.72
C ILE A 8 71.18 -29.04 -22.11
N CYS A 9 70.80 -28.25 -21.10
CA CYS A 9 69.40 -28.14 -20.68
C CYS A 9 68.81 -26.91 -21.36
N LEU A 10 67.97 -27.19 -22.34
CA LEU A 10 67.18 -26.25 -23.14
C LEU A 10 66.25 -25.45 -22.21
N LEU A 11 66.44 -24.13 -22.13
CA LEU A 11 65.49 -23.18 -21.57
C LEU A 11 64.21 -23.23 -22.41
N LEU A 12 63.11 -23.74 -21.85
CA LEU A 12 61.76 -23.46 -22.32
C LEU A 12 61.19 -22.36 -21.43
N ALA A 13 61.29 -21.12 -21.89
CA ALA A 13 60.56 -19.99 -21.33
C ALA A 13 59.06 -20.17 -21.63
N GLY A 14 58.33 -20.73 -20.68
CA GLY A 14 56.87 -20.75 -20.70
C GLY A 14 56.35 -19.33 -20.50
N VAL A 15 55.99 -18.66 -21.60
CA VAL A 15 55.18 -17.44 -21.55
C VAL A 15 53.77 -17.87 -21.15
N THR A 16 53.49 -17.87 -19.85
CA THR A 16 52.12 -17.93 -19.35
C THR A 16 51.46 -16.59 -19.63
N LEU A 17 50.71 -16.51 -20.72
CA LEU A 17 49.76 -15.43 -20.94
C LEU A 17 48.71 -15.51 -19.83
N PHE A 18 48.83 -14.66 -18.81
CA PHE A 18 47.71 -14.36 -17.93
C PHE A 18 46.66 -13.63 -18.77
N SER A 19 45.71 -14.38 -19.32
CA SER A 19 44.48 -13.81 -19.83
C SER A 19 43.67 -13.39 -18.60
N ALA A 20 43.87 -12.14 -18.17
CA ALA A 20 42.96 -11.49 -17.26
C ALA A 20 41.67 -11.22 -18.03
N CYS A 21 40.75 -12.19 -18.01
CA CYS A 21 39.36 -11.89 -18.28
C CYS A 21 38.92 -10.91 -17.19
N SER A 22 38.83 -9.62 -17.53
CA SER A 22 37.90 -8.72 -16.88
C SER A 22 36.55 -9.45 -16.93
N LYS A 23 36.11 -9.98 -15.79
CA LYS A 23 34.70 -10.26 -15.62
C LYS A 23 34.08 -8.88 -15.50
N ASP A 24 33.82 -8.25 -16.64
CA ASP A 24 32.80 -7.24 -16.70
C ASP A 24 31.55 -7.95 -16.21
N ASN A 25 31.16 -7.64 -14.97
CA ASN A 25 29.82 -7.91 -14.52
C ASN A 25 28.93 -7.08 -15.43
N ASP A 26 28.52 -7.66 -16.55
CA ASP A 26 27.32 -7.26 -17.27
C ASP A 26 26.14 -7.54 -16.32
N GLU A 27 26.03 -6.74 -15.26
CA GLU A 27 24.75 -6.53 -14.62
C GLU A 27 23.91 -5.87 -15.70
N THR A 28 23.08 -6.69 -16.33
CA THR A 28 22.03 -6.17 -17.21
C THR A 28 21.34 -5.08 -16.42
N PRO A 29 21.25 -3.83 -16.95
CA PRO A 29 20.57 -2.77 -16.23
C PRO A 29 19.22 -3.34 -15.80
N ALA A 30 18.93 -3.25 -14.50
CA ALA A 30 17.66 -3.70 -13.99
C ALA A 30 16.52 -3.07 -14.86
N GLY A 31 15.33 -3.66 -14.90
CA GLY A 31 14.18 -3.03 -15.57
C GLY A 31 13.63 -1.84 -14.77
N ALA A 32 13.01 -0.86 -15.41
CA ALA A 32 12.26 0.19 -14.71
C ALA A 32 11.16 -0.42 -13.81
N PRO A 33 10.62 0.30 -12.83
CA PRO A 33 9.51 -0.19 -12.03
C PRO A 33 8.29 -0.55 -12.89
N THR A 34 7.40 -1.38 -12.37
CA THR A 34 6.09 -1.65 -12.95
C THR A 34 5.01 -1.41 -11.90
N ILE A 35 3.86 -0.96 -12.38
CA ILE A 35 2.62 -0.77 -11.61
C ILE A 35 1.57 -1.61 -12.34
N GLU A 36 0.97 -2.56 -11.64
CA GLU A 36 -0.03 -3.47 -12.19
C GLU A 36 -1.26 -3.53 -11.29
N GLY A 37 -2.44 -3.74 -11.88
CA GLY A 37 -3.67 -3.90 -11.11
C GLY A 37 -4.11 -2.68 -10.30
N LEU A 38 -3.86 -1.47 -10.81
CA LEU A 38 -4.32 -0.24 -10.14
C LEU A 38 -5.85 -0.26 -9.97
N GLU A 39 -6.30 -0.22 -8.72
CA GLU A 39 -7.69 -0.07 -8.31
C GLU A 39 -7.87 1.24 -7.52
N VAL A 40 -8.92 1.99 -7.87
CA VAL A 40 -9.24 3.29 -7.29
C VAL A 40 -10.74 3.32 -6.93
N GLY A 41 -11.02 3.58 -5.66
CA GLY A 41 -12.37 3.47 -5.09
C GLY A 41 -12.81 2.02 -4.89
N SER A 42 -13.95 1.84 -4.23
CA SER A 42 -14.46 0.52 -3.87
C SER A 42 -14.82 -0.31 -5.11
N GLY A 43 -14.15 -1.45 -5.30
CA GLY A 43 -14.35 -2.32 -6.46
C GLY A 43 -13.94 -1.65 -7.78
N ASN A 44 -12.90 -0.80 -7.72
CA ASN A 44 -12.38 -0.01 -8.83
C ASN A 44 -13.45 0.83 -9.56
N ASN A 45 -14.40 1.38 -8.81
CA ASN A 45 -15.51 2.15 -9.38
C ASN A 45 -15.09 3.55 -9.86
N LEU A 46 -13.86 4.00 -9.53
CA LEU A 46 -13.32 5.32 -9.85
C LEU A 46 -14.10 6.49 -9.23
N ILE A 47 -14.71 6.26 -8.06
CA ILE A 47 -15.51 7.27 -7.36
C ILE A 47 -14.93 7.53 -5.97
N ALA A 48 -14.74 8.81 -5.66
CA ALA A 48 -14.45 9.31 -4.34
C ALA A 48 -15.69 10.00 -3.74
N HIS A 49 -15.84 9.93 -2.43
CA HIS A 49 -16.99 10.51 -1.72
C HIS A 49 -16.53 11.50 -0.65
N PRO A 50 -16.98 12.77 -0.67
CA PRO A 50 -16.60 13.74 0.35
C PRO A 50 -16.91 13.25 1.77
N GLY A 51 -15.91 13.31 2.65
CA GLY A 51 -16.01 12.92 4.05
C GLY A 51 -15.80 11.43 4.32
N ASN A 52 -15.40 10.66 3.31
CA ASN A 52 -15.00 9.26 3.41
C ASN A 52 -13.60 9.07 2.82
N ASP A 53 -13.04 7.87 2.96
CA ASP A 53 -11.74 7.54 2.40
C ASP A 53 -11.86 7.07 0.94
N LEU A 54 -10.86 7.42 0.14
CA LEU A 54 -10.63 6.86 -1.18
C LEU A 54 -9.59 5.74 -1.06
N HIS A 55 -10.02 4.50 -1.24
CA HIS A 55 -9.14 3.35 -1.35
C HIS A 55 -8.35 3.40 -2.67
N ILE A 56 -7.04 3.16 -2.59
CA ILE A 56 -6.15 3.01 -3.76
C ILE A 56 -5.20 1.85 -3.52
N GLU A 57 -5.18 0.90 -4.45
CA GLU A 57 -4.26 -0.23 -4.41
C GLU A 57 -3.56 -0.47 -5.76
N ALA A 58 -2.32 -0.97 -5.71
CA ALA A 58 -1.58 -1.42 -6.88
C ALA A 58 -0.43 -2.38 -6.52
N GLN A 59 -0.16 -3.34 -7.40
CA GLN A 59 1.04 -4.17 -7.30
C GLN A 59 2.24 -3.43 -7.91
N VAL A 60 3.28 -3.24 -7.10
CA VAL A 60 4.51 -2.54 -7.50
C VAL A 60 5.67 -3.52 -7.54
N THR A 61 6.37 -3.56 -8.67
CA THR A 61 7.65 -4.28 -8.80
C THR A 61 8.74 -3.31 -9.26
N ALA A 62 9.76 -3.10 -8.43
CA ALA A 62 10.91 -2.25 -8.73
C ALA A 62 12.19 -3.08 -8.74
N PRO A 63 12.71 -3.50 -9.91
CA PRO A 63 13.94 -4.30 -9.98
C PRO A 63 15.18 -3.66 -9.33
N GLY A 64 15.22 -2.32 -9.24
CA GLY A 64 16.25 -1.58 -8.50
C GLY A 64 15.87 -1.19 -7.08
N ASN A 65 14.85 -1.85 -6.51
CA ASN A 65 14.18 -1.53 -5.25
C ASN A 65 13.50 -0.16 -5.23
N VAL A 66 12.33 -0.07 -4.60
CA VAL A 66 11.58 1.18 -4.46
C VAL A 66 12.42 2.20 -3.67
N LYS A 67 12.46 3.44 -4.16
CA LYS A 67 12.95 4.60 -3.41
C LYS A 67 11.77 5.32 -2.75
N ASP A 68 10.75 5.62 -3.54
CA ASP A 68 9.53 6.30 -3.12
C ASP A 68 8.37 5.94 -4.06
N ILE A 69 7.15 6.03 -3.53
CA ILE A 69 5.90 6.04 -4.28
C ILE A 69 5.23 7.39 -4.03
N VAL A 70 4.83 8.09 -5.08
CA VAL A 70 4.17 9.39 -4.99
C VAL A 70 2.76 9.26 -5.56
N LEU A 71 1.77 9.65 -4.78
CA LEU A 71 0.39 9.79 -5.22
C LEU A 71 0.05 11.28 -5.35
N GLU A 72 -0.40 11.66 -6.52
CA GLU A 72 -0.95 12.99 -6.78
C GLU A 72 -2.41 12.84 -7.24
N ILE A 73 -3.31 13.68 -6.73
CA ILE A 73 -4.70 13.80 -7.19
C ILE A 73 -5.02 15.28 -7.26
N HIS A 74 -5.63 15.74 -8.34
CA HIS A 74 -6.02 17.13 -8.51
C HIS A 74 -7.28 17.25 -9.39
N PRO A 75 -8.07 18.32 -9.24
CA PRO A 75 -9.22 18.53 -10.12
C PRO A 75 -8.75 18.68 -11.58
N GLU A 76 -9.51 18.15 -12.53
CA GLU A 76 -9.23 18.37 -13.96
C GLU A 76 -9.36 19.86 -14.33
N THR A 77 -10.28 20.56 -13.67
CA THR A 77 -10.56 21.97 -13.92
C THR A 77 -10.86 22.73 -12.64
N GLY A 78 -10.46 23.99 -12.58
CA GLY A 78 -10.76 24.87 -11.46
C GLY A 78 -9.88 24.61 -10.24
N SER A 79 -10.47 24.75 -9.05
CA SER A 79 -9.82 24.52 -7.75
C SER A 79 -10.63 23.50 -6.96
N GLY A 80 -9.98 22.63 -6.21
CA GLY A 80 -10.65 21.54 -5.51
C GLY A 80 -9.71 20.87 -4.51
N TRP A 81 -10.09 19.66 -4.12
CA TRP A 81 -9.24 18.80 -3.29
C TRP A 81 -7.96 18.41 -4.04
N GLU A 82 -6.82 18.43 -3.35
CA GLU A 82 -5.54 18.05 -3.94
C GLU A 82 -4.81 17.11 -2.98
N VAL A 83 -4.13 16.12 -3.56
CA VAL A 83 -3.24 15.19 -2.86
C VAL A 83 -1.87 15.30 -3.49
N ASN A 84 -0.83 15.33 -2.68
CA ASN A 84 0.56 15.17 -3.09
C ASN A 84 1.32 14.53 -1.93
N THR A 85 1.27 13.21 -1.87
CA THR A 85 1.82 12.42 -0.76
C THR A 85 2.95 11.55 -1.27
N THR A 86 4.07 11.56 -0.55
CA THR A 86 5.21 10.68 -0.82
C THR A 86 5.26 9.61 0.27
N TYR A 87 5.16 8.35 -0.16
CA TYR A 87 5.22 7.18 0.68
C TYR A 87 6.61 6.55 0.62
N THR A 88 7.22 6.37 1.79
CA THR A 88 8.51 5.69 1.96
C THR A 88 8.45 4.59 3.01
N ASP A 89 7.64 4.77 4.04
CA ASP A 89 7.51 3.82 5.14
C ASP A 89 6.78 2.57 4.66
N GLY A 90 7.28 1.38 5.01
CA GLY A 90 6.80 0.10 4.44
C GLY A 90 7.25 -0.19 3.00
N TYR A 91 7.47 0.83 2.18
CA TYR A 91 7.75 0.66 0.74
C TYR A 91 9.23 0.74 0.35
N ALA A 92 10.00 1.67 0.94
CA ALA A 92 11.37 1.95 0.50
C ALA A 92 12.29 0.73 0.71
N GLY A 93 13.08 0.41 -0.30
CA GLY A 93 14.00 -0.74 -0.31
C GLY A 93 13.35 -2.06 -0.70
N THR A 94 12.03 -2.14 -0.84
CA THR A 94 11.33 -3.34 -1.31
C THR A 94 11.52 -3.55 -2.81
N LYS A 95 11.55 -4.81 -3.24
CA LYS A 95 11.58 -5.16 -4.67
C LYS A 95 10.18 -5.39 -5.24
N ASN A 96 9.31 -6.04 -4.47
CA ASN A 96 7.90 -6.22 -4.77
C ASN A 96 7.12 -5.80 -3.53
N THR A 97 6.08 -5.01 -3.70
CA THR A 97 5.18 -4.56 -2.65
C THR A 97 3.80 -4.30 -3.23
N GLU A 98 2.77 -4.45 -2.42
CA GLU A 98 1.45 -3.91 -2.70
C GLU A 98 1.43 -2.49 -2.13
N PHE A 99 1.11 -1.50 -2.96
CA PHE A 99 0.70 -0.18 -2.50
C PHE A 99 -0.78 -0.31 -2.13
N HIS A 100 -1.14 0.05 -0.92
CA HIS A 100 -2.52 0.00 -0.43
C HIS A 100 -2.67 1.13 0.57
N GLU A 101 -3.38 2.17 0.17
CA GLU A 101 -3.57 3.37 0.98
C GLU A 101 -5.03 3.82 0.93
N HIS A 102 -5.48 4.38 2.04
CA HIS A 102 -6.77 5.04 2.18
C HIS A 102 -6.52 6.55 2.25
N ILE A 103 -7.09 7.30 1.31
CA ILE A 103 -6.86 8.74 1.20
C ILE A 103 -8.09 9.49 1.70
N ASP A 104 -7.92 10.28 2.76
CA ASP A 104 -8.96 11.17 3.26
C ASP A 104 -9.49 12.09 2.15
N VAL A 105 -10.78 11.97 1.82
CA VAL A 105 -11.48 12.94 0.97
C VAL A 105 -12.14 13.97 1.89
N PRO A 106 -11.74 15.25 1.85
CA PRO A 106 -12.35 16.28 2.71
C PRO A 106 -13.88 16.31 2.57
N ALA A 107 -14.58 16.52 3.68
CA ALA A 107 -16.04 16.60 3.69
C ALA A 107 -16.60 17.74 2.83
N ASP A 108 -15.79 18.76 2.53
CA ASP A 108 -16.12 19.89 1.67
C ASP A 108 -15.47 19.80 0.28
N ALA A 109 -14.89 18.65 -0.09
CA ALA A 109 -14.32 18.43 -1.42
C ALA A 109 -15.36 18.72 -2.51
N ALA A 110 -14.95 19.53 -3.50
CA ALA A 110 -15.82 19.91 -4.60
C ALA A 110 -16.12 18.68 -5.47
N THR A 111 -17.40 18.44 -5.76
CA THR A 111 -17.80 17.39 -6.70
C THR A 111 -17.34 17.71 -8.11
N GLY A 112 -16.94 16.69 -8.88
CA GLY A 112 -16.47 16.87 -10.26
C GLY A 112 -15.47 15.80 -10.69
N HIS A 113 -14.82 16.04 -11.82
CA HIS A 113 -13.78 15.16 -12.35
C HIS A 113 -12.40 15.57 -11.85
N TYR A 114 -11.62 14.55 -11.50
CA TYR A 114 -10.27 14.67 -10.97
C TYR A 114 -9.38 13.70 -11.72
N HIS A 115 -8.10 14.06 -11.81
CA HIS A 115 -7.06 13.28 -12.44
C HIS A 115 -6.01 12.93 -11.38
N GLY A 116 -5.50 11.70 -11.43
CA GLY A 116 -4.53 11.20 -10.48
C GLY A 116 -3.33 10.53 -11.14
N HIS A 117 -2.20 10.61 -10.44
CA HIS A 117 -0.92 10.02 -10.84
C HIS A 117 -0.40 9.16 -9.69
N LEU A 118 -0.12 7.88 -9.97
CA LEU A 118 0.65 7.02 -9.09
C LEU A 118 2.04 6.79 -9.71
N LYS A 119 3.06 7.32 -9.06
CA LYS A 119 4.42 7.33 -9.56
C LYS A 119 5.35 6.54 -8.65
N VAL A 120 6.09 5.59 -9.22
CA VAL A 120 7.10 4.81 -8.50
C VAL A 120 8.47 5.20 -9.00
N THR A 121 9.33 5.63 -8.08
CA THR A 121 10.76 5.86 -8.33
C THR A 121 11.57 4.76 -7.67
N ASP A 122 12.55 4.17 -8.38
CA ASP A 122 13.51 3.24 -7.78
C ASP A 122 14.82 3.90 -7.34
N GLN A 123 15.64 3.16 -6.59
CA GLN A 123 16.91 3.66 -6.05
C GLN A 123 17.96 3.98 -7.12
N ASN A 124 17.78 3.46 -8.35
CA ASN A 124 18.61 3.80 -9.50
C ASN A 124 18.06 5.04 -10.25
N GLY A 125 16.98 5.66 -9.76
CA GLY A 125 16.36 6.85 -10.33
C GLY A 125 15.48 6.59 -11.54
N ARG A 126 15.10 5.33 -11.82
CA ARG A 126 14.13 5.03 -12.88
C ARG A 126 12.73 5.18 -12.33
N VAL A 127 11.81 5.56 -13.22
CA VAL A 127 10.47 6.00 -12.87
C VAL A 127 9.48 5.27 -13.77
N THR A 128 8.35 4.88 -13.18
CA THR A 128 7.14 4.49 -13.89
C THR A 128 5.96 5.22 -13.25
N GLU A 129 5.00 5.61 -14.08
CA GLU A 129 3.83 6.37 -13.67
C GLU A 129 2.59 5.73 -14.29
N ALA A 130 1.53 5.62 -13.49
CA ALA A 130 0.20 5.22 -13.91
C ALA A 130 -0.75 6.40 -13.64
N GLU A 131 -1.56 6.74 -14.63
CA GLU A 131 -2.57 7.79 -14.55
C GLU A 131 -3.95 7.17 -14.39
N PHE A 132 -4.85 7.86 -13.70
CA PHE A 132 -6.25 7.47 -13.57
C PHE A 132 -7.16 8.69 -13.50
N GLU A 133 -8.40 8.51 -13.93
CA GLU A 133 -9.47 9.49 -13.73
C GLU A 133 -10.37 9.02 -12.60
N LEU A 134 -10.90 9.95 -11.81
CA LEU A 134 -11.93 9.68 -10.84
C LEU A 134 -13.00 10.78 -10.79
N SER A 135 -14.19 10.41 -10.33
CA SER A 135 -15.26 11.36 -10.04
C SER A 135 -15.43 11.53 -8.53
N VAL A 136 -15.43 12.77 -8.05
CA VAL A 136 -15.86 13.08 -6.69
C VAL A 136 -17.37 13.30 -6.70
N GLU A 137 -18.11 12.41 -6.05
CA GLU A 137 -19.57 12.41 -6.03
C GLU A 137 -20.10 12.47 -4.59
N ALA A 138 -21.00 13.41 -4.33
CA ALA A 138 -21.68 13.46 -3.04
C ALA A 138 -22.81 12.40 -2.99
N ASP A 139 -22.70 11.45 -2.08
CA ASP A 139 -23.77 10.52 -1.75
C ASP A 139 -24.10 10.61 -0.25
N PRO A 140 -25.09 11.44 0.14
CA PRO A 140 -25.45 11.62 1.55
C PRO A 140 -26.17 10.41 2.14
N THR A 141 -26.34 9.33 1.38
CA THR A 141 -26.95 8.09 1.85
C THR A 141 -25.93 7.00 2.14
N LEU A 142 -24.64 7.22 1.85
CA LEU A 142 -23.56 6.34 2.30
C LEU A 142 -23.43 6.35 3.83
N PRO A 143 -22.91 5.26 4.42
CA PRO A 143 -22.42 5.32 5.77
C PRO A 143 -21.25 6.32 5.90
N SER A 144 -21.06 6.84 7.10
CA SER A 144 -19.90 7.62 7.50
C SER A 144 -19.45 7.25 8.90
N VAL A 145 -18.16 7.43 9.17
CA VAL A 145 -17.55 7.17 10.47
C VAL A 145 -16.85 8.42 10.97
N THR A 146 -16.95 8.68 12.27
CA THR A 146 -16.16 9.71 12.94
C THR A 146 -15.56 9.18 14.24
N GLY A 147 -14.40 9.73 14.62
CA GLY A 147 -13.70 9.31 15.84
C GLY A 147 -13.33 7.83 15.82
N PHE A 148 -12.92 7.32 14.65
CA PHE A 148 -12.34 5.99 14.57
C PHE A 148 -10.97 6.05 15.23
N GLU A 149 -10.79 5.29 16.31
CA GLU A 149 -9.53 5.21 17.03
C GLU A 149 -9.23 3.75 17.37
N VAL A 150 -7.95 3.38 17.27
CA VAL A 150 -7.45 2.06 17.63
C VAL A 150 -6.35 2.17 18.67
N GLY A 151 -6.35 1.25 19.63
CA GLY A 151 -5.39 1.26 20.74
C GLY A 151 -4.94 -0.14 21.12
N TYR A 152 -3.63 -0.39 21.07
CA TYR A 152 -3.06 -1.67 21.48
C TYR A 152 -2.69 -1.68 22.98
N GLY A 153 -3.15 -2.72 23.68
CA GLY A 153 -2.79 -3.02 25.07
C GLY A 153 -2.68 -4.52 25.31
N ASN A 154 -3.64 -5.10 26.05
CA ASN A 154 -3.75 -6.56 26.16
C ASN A 154 -4.46 -7.18 24.95
N ASP A 155 -5.41 -6.43 24.39
CA ASP A 155 -6.12 -6.66 23.14
C ASP A 155 -6.08 -5.36 22.31
N LEU A 156 -6.69 -5.38 21.12
CA LEU A 156 -6.87 -4.21 20.29
C LEU A 156 -8.23 -3.57 20.64
N HIS A 157 -8.19 -2.42 21.29
CA HIS A 157 -9.37 -1.57 21.47
C HIS A 157 -9.71 -0.88 20.15
N VAL A 158 -11.00 -0.85 19.83
CA VAL A 158 -11.55 -0.20 18.64
C VAL A 158 -12.78 0.59 19.02
N GLU A 159 -12.78 1.89 18.76
CA GLU A 159 -13.93 2.76 18.95
C GLU A 159 -14.21 3.61 17.71
N ALA A 160 -15.49 3.90 17.47
CA ALA A 160 -15.96 4.71 16.36
C ALA A 160 -17.41 5.15 16.54
N THR A 161 -17.80 6.30 15.99
CA THR A 161 -19.20 6.67 15.81
C THR A 161 -19.61 6.40 14.37
N VAL A 162 -20.47 5.41 14.16
CA VAL A 162 -20.98 5.03 12.83
C VAL A 162 -22.33 5.67 12.59
N ASN A 163 -22.50 6.30 11.42
CA ASN A 163 -23.78 6.77 10.91
C ASN A 163 -24.08 6.07 9.59
N ALA A 164 -25.25 5.44 9.46
CA ALA A 164 -25.68 4.75 8.25
C ALA A 164 -27.14 5.15 7.93
N PRO A 165 -27.37 6.05 6.96
CA PRO A 165 -28.71 6.52 6.60
C PRO A 165 -29.67 5.38 6.23
N ASN A 166 -29.18 4.34 5.55
CA ASN A 166 -29.98 3.16 5.20
C ASN A 166 -29.97 2.06 6.27
N LYS A 167 -29.56 2.39 7.50
CA LYS A 167 -29.41 1.50 8.65
C LYS A 167 -28.27 0.50 8.50
N ILE A 168 -27.57 0.25 9.60
CA ILE A 168 -26.43 -0.67 9.64
C ILE A 168 -26.92 -2.11 9.37
N ALA A 169 -26.28 -2.81 8.44
CA ALA A 169 -26.44 -4.25 8.25
C ALA A 169 -25.35 -5.03 9.00
N GLN A 170 -24.09 -4.59 8.89
CA GLN A 170 -22.95 -5.15 9.62
C GLN A 170 -21.81 -4.13 9.73
N ILE A 171 -20.91 -4.39 10.67
CA ILE A 171 -19.61 -3.72 10.78
C ILE A 171 -18.55 -4.80 10.84
N ALA A 172 -17.49 -4.71 10.04
CA ALA A 172 -16.33 -5.57 10.13
C ALA A 172 -15.11 -4.75 10.60
N VAL A 173 -14.30 -5.37 11.46
CA VAL A 173 -12.96 -4.89 11.80
C VAL A 173 -11.96 -5.88 11.23
N GLU A 174 -11.10 -5.41 10.35
CA GLU A 174 -10.07 -6.19 9.67
C GLU A 174 -8.70 -5.71 10.14
N VAL A 175 -7.75 -6.62 10.36
CA VAL A 175 -6.40 -6.33 10.84
C VAL A 175 -5.41 -7.04 9.93
N HIS A 176 -4.54 -6.27 9.29
CA HIS A 176 -3.56 -6.73 8.32
C HIS A 176 -2.16 -6.28 8.73
N GLY A 177 -1.17 -7.17 8.60
CA GLY A 177 0.23 -6.81 8.81
C GLY A 177 1.12 -7.99 9.19
N ASN A 178 2.38 -7.97 8.75
CA ASN A 178 3.39 -8.98 9.08
C ASN A 178 2.92 -10.46 8.86
N GLY A 179 2.12 -10.70 7.82
CA GLY A 179 1.53 -12.01 7.50
C GLY A 179 0.44 -12.49 8.46
N PHE A 180 -0.03 -11.62 9.36
CA PHE A 180 -1.19 -11.84 10.20
C PHE A 180 -2.40 -11.12 9.60
N GLU A 181 -3.49 -11.87 9.52
CA GLU A 181 -4.75 -11.46 8.91
C GLU A 181 -5.87 -11.83 9.89
N LYS A 182 -6.74 -10.88 10.23
CA LYS A 182 -7.90 -11.15 11.08
C LYS A 182 -9.08 -10.26 10.75
N GLU A 183 -10.21 -10.88 10.46
CA GLU A 183 -11.51 -10.22 10.31
C GLU A 183 -12.43 -10.60 11.47
N VAL A 184 -13.13 -9.61 12.04
CA VAL A 184 -14.21 -9.82 13.00
C VAL A 184 -15.45 -9.07 12.53
N VAL A 185 -16.48 -9.82 12.16
CA VAL A 185 -17.77 -9.27 11.74
C VAL A 185 -18.73 -9.17 12.92
N TYR A 186 -19.29 -7.99 13.12
CA TYR A 186 -20.32 -7.69 14.11
C TYR A 186 -21.70 -7.60 13.46
N THR A 187 -22.66 -8.29 14.05
CA THR A 187 -24.09 -8.30 13.65
C THR A 187 -25.00 -8.20 14.88
N ASP A 188 -24.55 -7.43 15.88
CA ASP A 188 -25.23 -7.32 17.16
C ASP A 188 -26.67 -6.80 17.00
N ALA A 189 -27.63 -7.40 17.72
CA ALA A 189 -29.03 -6.96 17.68
C ALA A 189 -29.24 -5.50 18.13
N ALA A 190 -28.31 -4.94 18.92
CA ALA A 190 -28.33 -3.54 19.33
C ALA A 190 -27.82 -2.58 18.24
N MET A 191 -27.14 -3.09 17.22
CA MET A 191 -26.50 -2.33 16.15
C MET A 191 -27.28 -2.46 14.84
N VAL A 192 -27.61 -3.68 14.42
CA VAL A 192 -28.28 -3.95 13.14
C VAL A 192 -29.63 -3.23 13.10
N GLY A 193 -29.88 -2.49 12.02
CA GLY A 193 -31.10 -1.70 11.84
C GLY A 193 -31.06 -0.30 12.48
N GLN A 194 -30.02 0.06 13.21
CA GLN A 194 -29.81 1.42 13.71
C GLN A 194 -29.24 2.31 12.62
N THR A 195 -29.57 3.61 12.65
CA THR A 195 -28.97 4.62 11.78
C THR A 195 -27.71 5.24 12.38
N THR A 196 -27.50 5.09 13.68
CA THR A 196 -26.30 5.56 14.39
C THR A 196 -25.91 4.53 15.44
N TYR A 197 -24.63 4.25 15.58
CA TYR A 197 -24.10 3.33 16.58
C TYR A 197 -22.71 3.75 17.04
N ASN A 198 -22.50 3.80 18.36
CA ASN A 198 -21.17 3.99 18.93
C ASN A 198 -20.53 2.61 19.10
N LEU A 199 -19.61 2.28 18.21
CA LEU A 199 -18.81 1.08 18.27
C LEU A 199 -17.82 1.19 19.42
N HIS A 200 -17.78 0.15 20.25
CA HIS A 200 -16.73 -0.05 21.23
C HIS A 200 -16.50 -1.55 21.32
N LYS A 201 -15.37 -1.99 20.77
CA LYS A 201 -15.02 -3.40 20.63
C LYS A 201 -13.58 -3.65 21.05
N HIS A 202 -13.32 -4.92 21.36
CA HIS A 202 -12.00 -5.43 21.65
C HIS A 202 -11.76 -6.62 20.72
N VAL A 203 -10.69 -6.55 19.94
CA VAL A 203 -10.27 -7.61 19.02
C VAL A 203 -9.03 -8.29 19.59
N ASP A 204 -9.11 -9.60 19.77
CA ASP A 204 -7.95 -10.38 20.22
C ASP A 204 -6.87 -10.45 19.14
N VAL A 205 -5.75 -9.77 19.35
CA VAL A 205 -4.58 -9.80 18.47
C VAL A 205 -3.37 -10.45 19.16
N ALA A 206 -3.59 -11.33 20.13
CA ALA A 206 -2.51 -11.98 20.88
C ALA A 206 -1.56 -12.79 19.99
N ALA A 207 -2.10 -13.43 18.94
CA ALA A 207 -1.33 -14.23 17.98
C ALA A 207 -0.59 -13.39 16.93
N ALA A 208 -0.89 -12.09 16.80
CA ALA A 208 -0.17 -11.20 15.91
C ALA A 208 1.30 -11.05 16.37
N PRO A 209 2.30 -11.23 15.50
CA PRO A 209 3.70 -10.96 15.83
C PRO A 209 3.95 -9.47 16.20
N ALA A 210 5.14 -9.15 16.69
CA ALA A 210 5.57 -7.75 16.77
C ALA A 210 5.62 -7.14 15.36
N GLY A 211 5.19 -5.89 15.20
CA GLY A 211 5.12 -5.22 13.90
C GLY A 211 4.14 -4.07 13.84
N HIS A 212 4.07 -3.44 12.67
CA HIS A 212 3.10 -2.43 12.30
C HIS A 212 1.88 -3.09 11.63
N TYR A 213 0.68 -2.60 11.93
CA TYR A 213 -0.58 -3.17 11.48
C TYR A 213 -1.55 -2.08 11.05
N HIS A 214 -2.25 -2.33 9.94
CA HIS A 214 -3.38 -1.54 9.49
C HIS A 214 -4.68 -2.18 9.99
N VAL A 215 -5.64 -1.36 10.38
CA VAL A 215 -6.94 -1.75 10.92
C VAL A 215 -8.01 -1.08 10.08
N HIS A 216 -8.79 -1.88 9.38
CA HIS A 216 -9.86 -1.38 8.53
C HIS A 216 -11.20 -1.54 9.24
N LEU A 217 -11.99 -0.47 9.27
CA LEU A 217 -13.36 -0.47 9.75
C LEU A 217 -14.31 -0.37 8.56
N LYS A 218 -14.89 -1.51 8.19
CA LYS A 218 -15.82 -1.63 7.09
C LYS A 218 -17.26 -1.59 7.58
N VAL A 219 -18.05 -0.68 7.04
CA VAL A 219 -19.47 -0.51 7.38
C VAL A 219 -20.32 -0.84 6.16
N VAL A 220 -21.23 -1.81 6.31
CA VAL A 220 -22.22 -2.14 5.29
C VAL A 220 -23.62 -1.82 5.79
N ASP A 221 -24.39 -1.08 4.99
CA ASP A 221 -25.78 -0.73 5.30
C ASP A 221 -26.81 -1.73 4.70
N GLN A 222 -28.08 -1.60 5.06
CA GLN A 222 -29.14 -2.50 4.57
C GLN A 222 -29.55 -2.24 3.10
N ALA A 223 -29.05 -1.17 2.49
CA ALA A 223 -29.15 -0.95 1.04
C ALA A 223 -27.99 -1.64 0.29
N GLY A 224 -27.04 -2.25 1.01
CA GLY A 224 -25.86 -2.90 0.45
C GLY A 224 -24.73 -1.93 0.11
N LYS A 225 -24.80 -0.68 0.59
CA LYS A 225 -23.69 0.27 0.43
C LYS A 225 -22.62 -0.02 1.45
N GLU A 226 -21.38 0.19 1.03
CA GLU A 226 -20.19 -0.12 1.79
C GLU A 226 -19.24 1.07 1.81
N ILE A 227 -18.61 1.30 2.95
CA ILE A 227 -17.50 2.23 3.10
C ILE A 227 -16.47 1.61 4.04
N GLU A 228 -15.22 2.01 3.91
CA GLU A 228 -14.12 1.53 4.72
C GLU A 228 -13.25 2.70 5.17
N PHE A 229 -12.73 2.60 6.39
CA PHE A 229 -11.85 3.59 7.01
C PHE A 229 -10.64 2.88 7.58
N GLU A 230 -9.49 3.53 7.61
CA GLU A 230 -8.24 2.94 8.10
C GLU A 230 -7.69 3.69 9.32
N GLU A 231 -7.14 2.91 10.26
CA GLU A 231 -6.28 3.37 11.35
C GLU A 231 -5.13 2.35 11.53
N HIS A 232 -4.09 2.68 12.29
CA HIS A 232 -2.96 1.77 12.47
C HIS A 232 -2.49 1.61 13.91
N PHE A 233 -1.82 0.50 14.23
CA PHE A 233 -1.16 0.32 15.52
C PHE A 233 0.17 -0.43 15.41
N ASP A 234 1.05 -0.18 16.38
CA ASP A 234 2.29 -0.93 16.54
C ASP A 234 2.18 -1.92 17.69
N LYS A 235 2.56 -3.16 17.42
CA LYS A 235 2.74 -4.21 18.43
C LYS A 235 4.23 -4.38 18.76
N PRO A 236 4.64 -4.19 20.04
CA PRO A 236 6.03 -4.32 20.47
C PRO A 236 6.53 -5.77 20.51
#